data_AF-A0A2K1X381-F1
#
_entry.id   AF-A0A2K1X381-F1
#
_cell.length_a   1.000
_cell.length_b   1.000
_cell.length_c   1.000
_cell.angle_alpha   90.00
_cell.angle_beta   90.00
_cell.angle_gamma   90.00
#
_symmetry.space_group_name_H-M   'P 1'
#
loop_
_entity.id
_entity.type
_entity.pdbx_description
1 polymer ?
#
loop_
_entity_poly.entity_id
_entity_poly.type
_entity_poly.pdbx_seq_one_letter_code
_entity_poly.pdbx_strand_id
1 'polypeptide(L)'
;MGDETVKNDALQIIGMFQVLPRLVVFDLDYTLWPFYCDCRSKREMPSLFPQAKGILYALKEKGIDMAIASRSSTSDIAKTFIDKLSLKPMFVAQEIFASWTHKTDHFQRIHTRTGIPFNSMLFFDDEDRNIQSVKTKLSCFPCLLIL
;
A
#
# COMPACT_ATOMS: atom_id res chain seq x y z
N MET A 1 -11.46 -3.76 -19.53
CA MET A 1 -10.47 -3.42 -20.59
C MET A 1 -9.37 -2.53 -20.02
N GLY A 2 -9.66 -1.43 -19.33
CA GLY A 2 -8.63 -0.57 -18.71
C GLY A 2 -7.71 -1.28 -17.69
N ASP A 3 -8.28 -1.97 -16.69
CA ASP A 3 -7.49 -2.65 -15.65
C ASP A 3 -6.51 -3.68 -16.22
N GLU A 4 -6.90 -4.41 -17.27
CA GLU A 4 -6.06 -5.45 -17.88
C GLU A 4 -4.88 -4.84 -18.65
N THR A 5 -5.11 -3.72 -19.34
CA THR A 5 -4.02 -2.95 -19.97
C THR A 5 -3.02 -2.47 -18.92
N VAL A 6 -3.50 -1.81 -17.86
CA VAL A 6 -2.64 -1.31 -16.77
C VAL A 6 -1.87 -2.45 -16.10
N LYS A 7 -2.54 -3.58 -15.86
CA LYS A 7 -1.91 -4.78 -15.31
C LYS A 7 -0.79 -5.30 -16.22
N ASN A 8 -1.03 -5.41 -17.53
CA ASN A 8 -0.02 -5.89 -18.47
C ASN A 8 1.19 -4.95 -18.56
N ASP A 9 0.94 -3.64 -18.57
CA ASP A 9 2.01 -2.63 -18.57
C ASP A 9 2.84 -2.74 -17.28
N ALA A 10 2.18 -2.87 -16.12
CA ALA A 10 2.84 -3.09 -14.84
C ALA A 10 3.65 -4.39 -14.82
N LEU A 11 3.13 -5.49 -15.39
CA LEU A 11 3.85 -6.76 -15.51
C LEU A 11 5.11 -6.64 -16.37
N GLN A 12 5.06 -5.89 -17.46
CA GLN A 12 6.22 -5.61 -18.31
C GLN A 12 7.28 -4.85 -17.52
N ILE A 13 6.90 -3.76 -16.85
CA ILE A 13 7.80 -2.94 -16.03
C ILE A 13 8.44 -3.79 -14.93
N ILE A 14 7.65 -4.55 -14.16
CA ILE A 14 8.16 -5.44 -13.11
C ILE A 14 9.14 -6.46 -13.70
N GLY A 15 8.85 -7.00 -14.90
CA GLY A 15 9.71 -7.96 -15.59
C GLY A 15 11.06 -7.40 -16.06
N MET A 16 11.25 -6.08 -16.09
CA MET A 16 12.53 -5.46 -16.46
C MET A 16 13.57 -5.46 -15.34
N PHE A 17 13.15 -5.71 -14.08
CA PHE A 17 14.05 -5.66 -12.93
C PHE A 17 14.56 -7.06 -12.55
N GLN A 18 15.86 -7.17 -12.28
CA GLN A 18 16.47 -8.43 -11.84
C GLN A 18 16.21 -8.74 -10.36
N VAL A 19 16.01 -7.71 -9.54
CA VAL A 19 15.75 -7.82 -8.11
C VAL A 19 14.40 -7.18 -7.82
N LEU A 20 13.48 -7.95 -7.26
CA LEU A 20 12.14 -7.52 -6.91
C LEU A 20 11.98 -7.42 -5.38
N PRO A 21 11.15 -6.49 -4.88
CA PRO A 21 10.81 -6.47 -3.47
C PRO A 21 10.04 -7.75 -3.10
N ARG A 22 10.23 -8.20 -1.87
CA ARG A 22 9.43 -9.30 -1.31
C ARG A 22 8.07 -8.81 -0.82
N LEU A 23 7.98 -7.53 -0.46
CA LEU A 23 6.78 -6.89 0.05
C LEU A 23 6.64 -5.47 -0.50
N VAL A 24 5.45 -5.11 -0.95
CA VAL A 24 5.08 -3.72 -1.24
C VAL A 24 4.10 -3.23 -0.19
N VAL A 25 4.45 -2.14 0.49
CA VAL A 25 3.60 -1.50 1.49
C VAL A 25 2.96 -0.26 0.86
N PHE A 26 1.65 -0.11 1.04
CA PHE A 26 0.88 1.02 0.55
C PHE A 26 0.28 1.82 1.71
N ASP A 27 0.25 3.15 1.60
CA ASP A 27 -0.77 3.94 2.28
C ASP A 27 -2.15 3.75 1.65
N LEU A 28 -3.16 4.39 2.23
CA LEU A 28 -4.54 4.40 1.77
C LEU A 28 -4.93 5.73 1.15
N ASP A 29 -5.09 6.76 1.99
CA ASP A 29 -5.57 8.08 1.59
C ASP A 29 -4.58 8.71 0.61
N TYR A 30 -5.08 9.21 -0.52
CA TYR A 30 -4.29 9.75 -1.63
C TYR A 30 -3.23 8.83 -2.25
N THR A 31 -3.22 7.55 -1.86
CA THR A 31 -2.35 6.52 -2.46
C THR A 31 -3.17 5.49 -3.22
N LEU A 32 -4.13 4.80 -2.58
CA LEU A 32 -5.01 3.85 -3.28
C LEU A 32 -6.30 4.50 -3.76
N TRP A 33 -6.78 5.53 -3.04
CA TRP A 33 -8.00 6.26 -3.38
C TRP A 33 -7.82 7.79 -3.24
N PRO A 34 -8.58 8.61 -3.99
CA PRO A 34 -8.35 10.06 -4.08
C PRO A 34 -9.09 10.87 -2.99
N PHE A 35 -9.07 10.41 -1.73
CA PHE A 35 -9.74 11.09 -0.62
C PHE A 35 -9.18 10.69 0.75
N TYR A 36 -9.47 11.49 1.78
CA TYR A 36 -9.28 11.10 3.18
C TYR A 36 -10.44 10.24 3.68
N CYS A 37 -10.14 9.07 4.26
CA CYS A 37 -11.14 8.17 4.82
C CYS A 37 -11.90 8.80 6.00
N ASP A 38 -11.21 9.63 6.79
CA ASP A 38 -11.75 10.28 8.00
C ASP A 38 -12.93 11.24 7.70
N CYS A 39 -13.08 11.69 6.45
CA CYS A 39 -14.17 12.57 6.00
C CYS A 39 -15.36 11.80 5.42
N ARG A 40 -15.38 10.46 5.50
CA ARG A 40 -16.35 9.60 4.80
C ARG A 40 -17.23 8.81 5.75
N SER A 41 -18.27 8.21 5.19
CA SER A 41 -19.16 7.27 5.89
C SER A 41 -18.98 5.84 5.40
N LYS A 42 -19.10 4.87 6.32
CA LYS A 42 -19.16 3.43 6.00
C LYS A 42 -20.23 3.06 4.97
N ARG A 43 -21.26 3.89 4.79
CA ARG A 43 -22.34 3.65 3.80
C ARG A 43 -21.90 3.91 2.37
N GLU A 44 -20.92 4.79 2.16
CA GLU A 44 -20.44 5.16 0.83
C GLU A 44 -19.75 3.98 0.12
N MET A 45 -19.84 3.96 -1.21
CA MET A 45 -19.05 3.05 -2.04
C MET A 45 -17.76 3.77 -2.44
N PRO A 46 -16.59 3.38 -1.93
CA PRO A 46 -15.32 4.00 -2.30
C PRO A 46 -14.94 3.67 -3.75
N SER A 47 -14.09 4.51 -4.34
CA SER A 47 -13.44 4.25 -5.63
C SER A 47 -11.93 4.35 -5.50
N LEU A 48 -11.21 3.50 -6.22
CA LEU A 48 -9.75 3.57 -6.32
C LEU A 48 -9.31 4.58 -7.38
N PHE A 49 -8.03 4.95 -7.37
CA PHE A 49 -7.41 5.49 -8.58
C PHE A 49 -7.57 4.49 -9.74
N PRO A 50 -7.84 4.97 -10.98
CA PRO A 50 -8.10 4.09 -12.12
C PRO A 50 -7.03 3.00 -12.34
N GLN A 51 -5.76 3.32 -12.06
CA GLN A 51 -4.61 2.46 -12.28
C GLN A 51 -4.36 1.48 -11.12
N ALA A 52 -4.81 1.81 -9.91
CA ALA A 52 -4.41 1.09 -8.69
C ALA A 52 -4.77 -0.40 -8.76
N LYS A 53 -5.98 -0.73 -9.23
CA LYS A 53 -6.44 -2.12 -9.28
C LYS A 53 -5.61 -2.99 -10.22
N GLY A 54 -5.24 -2.48 -11.40
CA GLY A 54 -4.37 -3.19 -12.34
C GLY A 54 -2.98 -3.46 -11.75
N ILE A 55 -2.40 -2.47 -11.05
CA ILE A 55 -1.10 -2.58 -10.39
C ILE A 55 -1.14 -3.63 -9.27
N LEU A 56 -2.16 -3.60 -8.41
CA LEU A 56 -2.32 -4.59 -7.32
C LEU A 56 -2.42 -6.03 -7.87
N TYR A 57 -3.11 -6.23 -9.00
CA TYR A 57 -3.16 -7.54 -9.64
C TYR A 57 -1.82 -7.96 -10.25
N ALA A 58 -1.07 -7.05 -10.86
CA ALA A 58 0.25 -7.35 -11.42
C ALA A 58 1.23 -7.80 -10.32
N LEU A 59 1.23 -7.11 -9.17
CA LEU A 59 2.04 -7.49 -8.00
C LEU A 59 1.65 -8.89 -7.48
N LYS A 60 0.33 -9.13 -7.33
CA LYS A 60 -0.18 -10.44 -6.90
C LYS A 60 0.21 -11.56 -7.86
N GLU A 61 0.11 -11.34 -9.17
CA GLU A 61 0.47 -12.33 -10.19
C GLU A 61 1.97 -12.64 -10.19
N LYS A 62 2.81 -11.65 -9.87
CA LYS A 62 4.26 -11.85 -9.69
C LYS A 62 4.65 -12.46 -8.34
N GLY A 63 3.68 -12.76 -7.47
CA GLY A 63 3.92 -13.34 -6.15
C GLY A 63 4.60 -12.37 -5.19
N ILE A 64 4.42 -11.06 -5.39
CA ILE A 64 4.92 -10.03 -4.49
C ILE A 64 3.86 -9.80 -3.42
N ASP A 65 4.24 -9.97 -2.14
CA ASP A 65 3.31 -9.73 -1.03
C ASP A 65 2.97 -8.24 -0.94
N MET A 66 1.79 -7.93 -0.42
CA MET A 66 1.34 -6.56 -0.22
C MET A 66 0.86 -6.32 1.21
N ALA A 67 1.11 -5.13 1.75
CA ALA A 67 0.61 -4.71 3.06
C ALA A 67 0.11 -3.26 3.05
N ILE A 68 -0.69 -2.91 4.06
CA ILE A 68 -1.18 -1.55 4.28
C ILE A 68 -0.50 -0.95 5.52
N ALA A 69 -0.05 0.30 5.40
CA ALA A 69 0.40 1.13 6.52
C ALA A 69 -0.25 2.52 6.44
N SER A 70 -1.32 2.74 7.21
CA SER A 70 -2.09 3.99 7.21
C SER A 70 -2.23 4.60 8.59
N ARG A 71 -2.16 5.94 8.65
CA ARG A 71 -2.32 6.73 9.88
C ARG A 71 -3.75 7.19 10.15
N SER A 72 -4.72 6.77 9.32
CA SER A 72 -6.14 7.12 9.51
C SER A 72 -6.61 6.79 10.93
N SER A 73 -7.32 7.75 11.54
CA SER A 73 -7.93 7.58 12.86
C SER A 73 -9.21 6.73 12.80
N THR A 74 -9.79 6.59 11.61
CA THR A 74 -11.03 5.86 11.33
C THR A 74 -10.78 4.46 10.75
N SER A 75 -10.03 3.63 11.49
CA SER A 75 -9.62 2.29 11.02
C SER A 75 -10.79 1.37 10.60
N ASP A 76 -11.96 1.57 11.19
CA ASP A 76 -13.19 0.84 10.89
C ASP A 76 -13.82 1.23 9.55
N ILE A 77 -13.72 2.51 9.15
CA ILE A 77 -14.16 2.99 7.83
C ILE A 77 -13.21 2.45 6.76
N ALA A 78 -11.90 2.61 6.97
CA ALA A 78 -10.88 2.12 6.05
C ALA A 78 -11.00 0.61 5.77
N LYS A 79 -11.16 -0.21 6.82
CA LYS A 79 -11.41 -1.66 6.69
C LYS A 79 -12.70 -1.97 5.92
N THR A 80 -13.77 -1.22 6.19
CA THR A 80 -15.03 -1.38 5.45
C THR A 80 -14.83 -1.10 3.96
N PHE A 81 -14.04 -0.09 3.61
CA PHE A 81 -13.75 0.27 2.22
C PHE A 81 -12.90 -0.79 1.51
N ILE A 82 -11.85 -1.28 2.17
CA ILE A 82 -11.02 -2.40 1.68
C ILE A 82 -11.88 -3.64 1.38
N ASP A 83 -12.83 -3.95 2.27
CA ASP A 83 -13.76 -5.07 2.10
C ASP A 83 -14.71 -4.84 0.91
N LYS A 84 -15.31 -3.65 0.80
CA LYS A 84 -16.19 -3.29 -0.34
C LYS A 84 -15.47 -3.35 -1.69
N LEU A 85 -14.21 -2.97 -1.72
CA LEU A 85 -13.36 -3.01 -2.92
C LEU A 85 -12.81 -4.41 -3.21
N SER A 86 -13.11 -5.40 -2.37
CA SER A 86 -12.60 -6.78 -2.48
C SER A 86 -11.08 -6.87 -2.45
N LEU A 87 -10.41 -5.93 -1.77
CA LEU A 87 -8.95 -5.89 -1.67
C LEU A 87 -8.41 -6.64 -0.44
N LYS A 88 -9.26 -6.97 0.54
CA LYS A 88 -8.87 -7.71 1.75
C LYS A 88 -7.95 -8.91 1.50
N PRO A 89 -8.23 -9.83 0.55
CA PRO A 89 -7.39 -11.01 0.30
C PRO A 89 -6.09 -10.70 -0.47
N MET A 90 -5.86 -9.44 -0.86
CA MET A 90 -4.61 -9.03 -1.51
C MET A 90 -3.51 -8.69 -0.48
N PHE A 91 -3.89 -8.33 0.75
CA PHE A 91 -2.95 -7.80 1.74
C PHE A 91 -2.66 -8.81 2.84
N VAL A 92 -1.38 -9.17 3.01
CA VAL A 92 -0.91 -10.11 4.05
C VAL A 92 -0.91 -9.48 5.45
N ALA A 93 -0.83 -8.15 5.52
CA ALA A 93 -0.89 -7.35 6.74
C ALA A 93 -1.61 -6.02 6.51
N GLN A 94 -2.36 -5.53 7.51
CA GLN A 94 -3.09 -4.27 7.44
C GLN A 94 -2.92 -3.50 8.76
N GLU A 95 -1.95 -2.59 8.80
CA GLU A 95 -1.70 -1.72 9.93
C GLU A 95 -2.38 -0.37 9.66
N ILE A 96 -3.52 -0.14 10.31
CA ILE A 96 -4.32 1.08 10.15
C ILE A 96 -4.62 1.63 11.55
N PHE A 97 -3.85 2.62 11.97
CA PHE A 97 -4.00 3.29 13.26
C PHE A 97 -3.23 4.62 13.29
N ALA A 98 -3.75 5.58 14.05
CA ALA A 98 -3.05 6.83 14.31
C ALA A 98 -1.75 6.57 15.10
N SER A 99 -0.65 7.19 14.67
CA SER A 99 0.64 7.12 15.36
C SER A 99 1.37 8.46 15.33
N TRP A 100 2.16 8.70 16.36
CA TRP A 100 3.05 9.86 16.47
C TRP A 100 4.40 9.65 15.77
N THR A 101 4.70 8.42 15.34
CA THR A 101 6.04 8.00 14.91
C THR A 101 6.23 7.96 13.39
N HIS A 102 5.32 8.58 12.62
CA HIS A 102 5.39 8.62 11.14
C HIS A 102 5.62 7.22 10.53
N LYS A 103 4.72 6.29 10.83
CA LYS A 103 4.64 4.92 10.28
C LYS A 103 5.75 3.94 10.66
N THR A 104 6.73 4.31 11.48
CA THR A 104 7.72 3.32 11.94
C THR A 104 7.08 2.17 12.72
N ASP A 105 6.09 2.46 13.56
CA ASP A 105 5.39 1.44 14.36
C ASP A 105 4.61 0.47 13.45
N HIS A 106 4.00 1.00 12.38
CA HIS A 106 3.32 0.20 11.36
C HIS A 106 4.30 -0.78 10.70
N PHE A 107 5.44 -0.28 10.25
CA PHE A 107 6.48 -1.11 9.63
C PHE A 107 7.05 -2.16 10.58
N GLN A 108 7.26 -1.83 11.86
CA GLN A 108 7.70 -2.81 12.86
C GLN A 108 6.69 -3.94 13.05
N ARG A 109 5.38 -3.63 13.08
CA ARG A 109 4.32 -4.64 13.16
C ARG A 109 4.22 -5.49 11.89
N ILE A 110 4.31 -4.86 10.72
CA ILE A 110 4.36 -5.57 9.43
C ILE A 110 5.56 -6.51 9.38
N HIS A 111 6.75 -6.05 9.79
CA HIS A 111 7.96 -6.86 9.87
C HIS A 111 7.77 -8.04 10.82
N THR A 112 7.25 -7.80 12.03
CA THR A 112 6.99 -8.85 13.02
C THR A 112 6.02 -9.91 12.48
N ARG A 113 4.99 -9.49 11.74
CA ARG A 113 3.97 -10.39 11.19
C ARG A 113 4.44 -11.17 9.96
N THR A 114 5.27 -10.57 9.11
CA THR A 114 5.68 -11.16 7.83
C THR A 114 7.07 -11.81 7.86
N GLY A 115 7.93 -11.41 8.80
CA GLY A 115 9.34 -11.80 8.85
C GLY A 115 10.20 -11.21 7.72
N ILE A 116 9.63 -10.37 6.84
CA ILE A 116 10.34 -9.81 5.69
C ILE A 116 11.25 -8.67 6.18
N PRO A 117 12.55 -8.64 5.84
CA PRO A 117 13.45 -7.56 6.26
C PRO A 117 13.14 -6.25 5.53
N PHE A 118 13.34 -5.11 6.19
CA PHE A 118 13.00 -3.78 5.66
C PHE A 118 13.67 -3.46 4.31
N ASN A 119 14.91 -3.93 4.11
CA ASN A 119 15.65 -3.74 2.85
C ASN A 119 15.06 -4.51 1.65
N SER A 120 14.09 -5.41 1.90
CA SER A 120 13.34 -6.16 0.89
C SER A 120 11.91 -5.63 0.72
N MET A 121 11.59 -4.49 1.34
CA MET A 121 10.31 -3.82 1.23
C MET A 121 10.41 -2.60 0.31
N LEU A 122 9.34 -2.37 -0.45
CA LEU A 122 9.10 -1.12 -1.18
C LEU A 122 7.91 -0.42 -0.53
N PHE A 123 8.01 0.89 -0.32
CA PHE A 123 6.95 1.68 0.30
C PHE A 123 6.45 2.78 -0.62
N PHE A 124 5.13 2.91 -0.71
CA PHE A 124 4.41 3.92 -1.46
C PHE A 124 3.46 4.72 -0.56
N ASP A 125 3.65 6.03 -0.54
CA ASP A 125 2.96 7.02 0.30
C ASP A 125 2.97 8.36 -0.43
N ASP A 126 1.89 9.13 -0.35
CA ASP A 126 1.80 10.46 -0.94
C ASP A 126 2.52 11.53 -0.10
N GLU A 127 2.75 11.26 1.19
CA GLU A 127 3.35 12.20 2.12
C GLU A 127 4.86 11.98 2.27
N ASP A 128 5.65 12.91 1.70
CA ASP A 128 7.12 12.93 1.74
C ASP A 128 7.72 12.74 3.14
N ARG A 129 7.03 13.21 4.19
CA ARG A 129 7.48 13.07 5.58
C ARG A 129 7.53 11.61 6.03
N ASN A 130 6.56 10.78 5.61
CA ASN A 130 6.51 9.36 5.93
C ASN A 130 7.64 8.63 5.19
N ILE A 131 7.85 8.95 3.91
CA ILE A 131 8.95 8.45 3.08
C ILE A 131 10.31 8.74 3.73
N GLN A 132 10.56 9.98 4.14
CA GLN A 132 11.82 10.36 4.79
C GLN A 132 12.01 9.65 6.13
N SER A 133 10.96 9.55 6.97
CA SER A 133 11.03 8.88 8.27
C SER A 133 11.40 7.40 8.13
N VAL A 134 10.73 6.68 7.22
CA VAL A 134 10.97 5.24 6.98
C VAL A 134 12.34 5.01 6.35
N LYS A 135 12.78 5.87 5.41
CA LYS A 135 14.11 5.77 4.80
C LYS A 135 15.22 5.93 5.84
N THR A 136 15.16 7.00 6.64
CA THR A 136 16.22 7.35 7.58
C THR A 136 16.28 6.38 8.77
N LYS A 137 15.15 5.84 9.21
CA LYS A 137 15.09 4.99 10.40
C LYS A 137 15.14 3.49 10.13
N LEU A 138 14.70 3.03 8.95
CA LEU A 138 14.47 1.60 8.68
C LEU A 138 15.22 1.04 7.47
N SER A 139 16.06 1.82 6.78
CA SER A 139 16.80 1.36 5.58
C SER A 139 15.91 0.65 4.53
N CYS A 140 14.62 1.02 4.48
CA CYS A 140 13.69 0.60 3.44
C CYS A 140 13.94 1.42 2.18
N PHE A 141 13.77 0.85 0.99
CA PHE A 141 13.82 1.62 -0.27
C PHE A 141 12.53 2.42 -0.40
N PRO A 142 12.57 3.77 -0.32
CA PRO A 142 11.38 4.56 -0.54
C PRO A 142 11.17 4.79 -2.04
N CYS A 143 9.97 4.52 -2.54
CA CYS A 143 9.54 5.07 -3.82
C CYS A 143 8.41 6.06 -3.56
N LEU A 144 8.51 7.25 -4.13
CA LEU A 144 7.35 8.12 -4.29
C LEU A 144 6.45 7.46 -5.35
N LEU A 145 5.24 7.05 -4.98
CA LEU A 145 4.24 6.63 -5.98
C LEU A 145 3.47 7.88 -6.39
N ILE A 146 3.48 8.18 -7.68
CA ILE A 146 2.51 9.09 -8.29
C ILE A 146 1.62 8.17 -9.14
N LEU A 147 0.43 7.84 -8.64
CA LEU A 147 -0.63 7.14 -9.42
C LEU A 147 -1.53 8.14 -10.13
#